data_AF-A0A918ZK94-F1
#
_entry.id   AF-A0A918ZK94-F1
#
_cell.length_a   1.000
_cell.length_b   1.000
_cell.length_c   1.000
_cell.angle_alpha   90.00
_cell.angle_beta   90.00
_cell.angle_gamma   90.00
#
_symmetry.space_group_name_H-M   'P 1'
#
loop_
_entity.id
_entity.type
_entity.pdbx_description
1 polymer ?
#
loop_
_entity_poly.entity_id
_entity_poly.type
_entity_poly.pdbx_seq_one_letter_code
_entity_poly.pdbx_strand_id
1 'polypeptide(L)'
;MNLYLLRRPRHRTVAIELDGCLLQLPAEYHPTGPLVGRMVTAPAFHAQSLFGECPVPVAIPLHRPTARTDPRLIVVDDLSEEWVMGFRVHYQQQLYRITGFYPQ
;
A
#
# COMPACT_ATOMS: atom_id res chain seq x y z
N MET A 1 23.91 -17.29 17.99
CA MET A 1 22.99 -16.88 16.91
C MET A 1 22.13 -15.75 17.46
N ASN A 2 22.49 -14.49 17.17
CA ASN A 2 21.79 -13.32 17.71
C ASN A 2 20.55 -13.08 16.83
N LEU A 3 19.36 -13.41 17.32
CA LEU A 3 18.11 -13.07 16.64
C LEU A 3 18.08 -11.54 16.52
N TYR A 4 18.23 -11.05 15.29
CA TYR A 4 17.94 -9.68 14.90
C TYR A 4 16.74 -9.18 15.69
N LEU A 5 16.91 -8.08 16.42
CA LEU A 5 15.81 -7.31 17.00
C LEU A 5 14.75 -7.09 15.92
N LEU A 6 13.71 -7.94 15.89
CA LEU A 6 12.59 -7.81 14.97
C LEU A 6 11.88 -6.53 15.37
N ARG A 7 12.26 -5.43 14.73
CA ARG A 7 11.58 -4.15 14.90
C ARG A 7 10.16 -4.37 14.39
N ARG A 8 9.18 -4.11 15.28
CA ARG A 8 7.76 -4.20 14.94
C ARG A 8 7.43 -3.27 13.75
N PRO A 9 6.38 -3.58 12.98
CA PRO A 9 5.83 -2.62 12.03
C PRO A 9 5.58 -1.28 12.74
N ARG A 10 5.87 -0.19 12.05
CA ARG A 10 5.67 1.17 12.56
C ARG A 10 4.42 1.74 11.95
N HIS A 11 3.50 2.20 12.78
CA HIS A 11 2.30 2.87 12.32
C HIS A 11 2.65 4.20 11.62
N ARG A 12 1.88 4.47 10.57
CA ARG A 12 1.94 5.65 9.72
C ARG A 12 0.53 6.04 9.32
N THR A 13 0.41 7.25 8.82
CA THR A 13 -0.77 7.69 8.07
C THR A 13 -0.32 8.17 6.71
N VAL A 14 -1.01 7.74 5.65
CA VAL A 14 -0.72 8.15 4.28
C VAL A 14 -1.94 8.81 3.67
N ALA A 15 -1.72 9.91 2.95
CA ALA A 15 -2.76 10.56 2.16
C ALA A 15 -2.74 9.97 0.74
N ILE A 16 -3.85 9.36 0.32
CA ILE A 16 -4.00 8.77 -1.01
C ILE A 16 -5.15 9.44 -1.73
N GLU A 17 -4.87 9.92 -2.94
CA GLU A 17 -5.88 10.42 -3.87
C GLU A 17 -6.17 9.37 -4.94
N LEU A 18 -7.42 8.98 -5.10
CA LEU A 18 -7.91 8.13 -6.21
C LEU A 18 -9.22 8.70 -6.75
N ASP A 19 -9.27 8.88 -8.07
CA ASP A 19 -10.45 9.38 -8.79
C ASP A 19 -11.06 10.66 -8.17
N GLY A 20 -10.21 11.60 -7.75
CA GLY A 20 -10.60 12.88 -7.14
C GLY A 20 -11.07 12.79 -5.69
N CYS A 21 -11.01 11.61 -5.07
CA CYS A 21 -11.25 11.42 -3.65
C CYS A 21 -9.90 11.36 -2.91
N LEU A 22 -9.74 12.18 -1.87
CA LEU A 22 -8.54 12.19 -1.02
C LEU A 22 -8.89 11.63 0.35
N LEU A 23 -8.24 10.53 0.75
CA LEU A 23 -8.42 9.91 2.07
C LEU A 23 -7.09 9.75 2.80
N GLN A 24 -7.13 9.93 4.12
CA GLN A 24 -6.04 9.55 5.01
C GLN A 24 -6.27 8.13 5.52
N LEU A 25 -5.28 7.27 5.35
CA LEU A 25 -5.38 5.86 5.72
C LEU A 25 -4.27 5.47 6.70
N PRO A 26 -4.58 4.64 7.70
CA PRO A 26 -3.56 3.96 8.47
C PRO A 26 -2.68 3.10 7.55
N ALA A 27 -1.39 3.04 7.85
CA ALA A 27 -0.46 2.16 7.17
C ALA A 27 0.61 1.64 8.13
N GLU A 28 1.25 0.54 7.76
CA GLU A 28 2.32 -0.08 8.53
C GLU A 28 3.61 -0.16 7.72
N TYR A 29 4.65 0.54 8.16
CA TYR A 29 5.99 0.42 7.61
C TYR A 29 6.73 -0.76 8.24
N HIS A 30 7.33 -1.61 7.40
CA HIS A 30 8.05 -2.80 7.83
C HIS A 30 9.58 -2.59 7.74
N PRO A 31 10.28 -2.38 8.86
CA PRO A 31 11.73 -2.20 8.87
C PRO A 31 12.53 -3.51 8.73
N THR A 32 11.88 -4.66 8.92
CA THR A 32 12.49 -6.01 8.87
C THR A 32 11.51 -7.04 8.35
N GLY A 33 12.00 -8.20 7.92
CA GLY A 33 11.17 -9.33 7.48
C GLY A 33 10.84 -9.33 5.98
N PRO A 34 9.85 -10.13 5.53
CA PRO A 34 9.53 -10.30 4.10
C PRO A 34 9.11 -9.01 3.38
N LEU A 35 8.58 -8.04 4.13
CA LEU A 35 8.13 -6.75 3.62
C LEU A 35 9.13 -5.62 3.91
N VAL A 36 10.38 -5.94 4.24
CA VAL A 36 11.40 -4.94 4.59
C VAL A 36 11.46 -3.79 3.59
N GLY A 37 11.43 -2.57 4.10
CA GLY A 37 11.49 -1.35 3.29
C GLY A 37 10.17 -0.97 2.63
N ARG A 38 9.09 -1.74 2.84
CA ARG A 38 7.75 -1.46 2.30
C ARG A 38 6.82 -0.96 3.39
N MET A 39 5.78 -0.27 2.96
CA MET A 39 4.63 0.11 3.78
C MET A 39 3.37 -0.51 3.19
N VAL A 40 2.42 -0.92 4.03
CA VAL A 40 1.14 -1.50 3.59
C VAL A 40 0.01 -0.73 4.25
N THR A 41 -0.95 -0.24 3.46
CA THR A 41 -2.11 0.47 4.00
C THR A 41 -3.06 -0.48 4.73
N ALA A 42 -3.99 0.07 5.51
CA ALA A 42 -5.21 -0.63 5.86
C ALA A 42 -5.97 -1.05 4.57
N PRO A 43 -6.74 -2.15 4.61
CA PRO A 43 -7.59 -2.54 3.49
C PRO A 43 -8.74 -1.54 3.34
N ALA A 44 -8.79 -0.83 2.20
CA ALA A 44 -9.74 0.25 1.94
C ALA A 44 -10.07 0.44 0.46
N PHE A 45 -9.69 -0.52 -0.39
CA PHE A 45 -9.71 -0.33 -1.85
C PHE A 45 -10.50 -1.43 -2.56
N HIS A 46 -11.28 -1.03 -3.56
CA HIS A 46 -11.78 -1.95 -4.58
C HIS A 46 -10.63 -2.42 -5.46
N ALA A 47 -10.71 -3.69 -5.86
CA ALA A 47 -9.81 -4.22 -6.87
C ALA A 47 -10.54 -5.19 -7.79
N GLN A 48 -10.13 -5.20 -9.06
CA GLN A 48 -10.74 -6.01 -10.11
C GLN A 48 -9.69 -6.86 -10.80
N SER A 49 -10.10 -8.06 -11.21
CA SER A 49 -9.33 -8.95 -12.05
C SER A 49 -10.13 -9.30 -13.31
N LEU A 50 -9.54 -10.09 -14.21
CA LEU A 50 -10.25 -10.61 -15.38
C LEU A 50 -11.46 -11.50 -15.03
N PHE A 51 -11.51 -12.04 -13.80
CA PHE A 51 -12.58 -12.93 -13.35
C PHE A 51 -13.60 -12.25 -12.42
N GLY A 52 -13.49 -10.92 -12.25
CA GLY A 52 -14.40 -10.14 -11.43
C GLY A 52 -13.71 -9.38 -10.30
N GLU A 53 -14.54 -8.81 -9.43
CA GLU A 53 -14.13 -8.02 -8.28
C GLU A 53 -13.52 -8.89 -7.17
N CYS A 54 -12.54 -8.34 -6.45
CA CYS A 54 -12.03 -8.93 -5.23
C CYS A 54 -13.15 -8.96 -4.18
N PRO A 55 -13.44 -10.10 -3.53
CA PRO A 55 -14.57 -10.20 -2.60
C PRO A 55 -14.35 -9.44 -1.28
N VAL A 56 -13.16 -8.89 -1.06
CA VAL A 56 -12.78 -8.14 0.14
C VAL A 56 -12.04 -6.87 -0.25
N PRO A 57 -12.13 -5.79 0.55
CA PRO A 57 -11.27 -4.63 0.37
C PRO A 57 -9.81 -5.05 0.49
N VAL A 58 -8.97 -4.51 -0.39
CA VAL A 58 -7.54 -4.82 -0.42
C VAL A 58 -6.72 -3.64 0.10
N ALA A 59 -5.47 -3.90 0.47
CA ALA A 59 -4.49 -2.87 0.82
C ALA A 59 -3.63 -2.48 -0.38
N ILE A 60 -3.13 -1.24 -0.39
CA ILE A 60 -2.10 -0.79 -1.32
C ILE A 60 -0.72 -1.06 -0.72
N PRO A 61 0.15 -1.84 -1.39
CA PRO A 61 1.56 -1.87 -1.06
C PRO A 61 2.26 -0.59 -1.54
N LEU A 62 3.02 0.02 -0.64
CA LEU A 62 3.81 1.22 -0.85
C LEU A 62 5.30 0.86 -0.81
N HIS A 63 6.08 1.38 -1.76
CA HIS A 63 7.51 1.10 -1.88
C HIS A 63 8.32 2.40 -2.01
N ARG A 64 9.63 2.30 -1.79
CA ARG A 64 10.52 3.47 -1.92
C ARG A 64 10.62 3.92 -3.39
N PRO A 65 10.62 5.24 -3.65
CA PRO A 65 10.84 5.75 -4.99
C PRO A 65 12.24 5.42 -5.50
N THR A 66 12.37 5.36 -6.82
CA THR A 66 13.62 5.20 -7.55
C THR A 66 13.76 6.36 -8.53
N ALA A 67 14.94 6.53 -9.14
CA ALA A 67 15.17 7.57 -10.15
C ALA A 67 14.24 7.47 -11.38
N ARG A 68 13.52 6.35 -11.57
CA ARG A 68 12.59 6.12 -12.69
C ARG A 68 11.11 6.14 -12.26
N THR A 69 10.84 6.44 -10.99
CA THR A 69 9.47 6.48 -10.47
C THR A 69 8.67 7.58 -11.17
N ASP A 70 7.47 7.24 -11.64
CA ASP A 70 6.49 8.23 -12.11
C ASP A 70 6.04 9.09 -10.92
N PRO A 71 6.29 10.41 -10.92
CA PRO A 71 5.95 11.28 -9.80
C PRO A 71 4.46 11.28 -9.44
N ARG A 72 3.58 10.96 -10.41
CA ARG A 72 2.12 10.90 -10.19
C ARG A 72 1.69 9.74 -9.29
N LEU A 73 2.59 8.79 -9.04
CA LEU A 73 2.34 7.66 -8.16
C LEU A 73 2.90 7.88 -6.75
N ILE A 74 3.56 9.01 -6.51
CA ILE A 74 4.16 9.35 -5.22
C ILE A 74 3.07 9.88 -4.29
N VAL A 75 3.03 9.32 -3.09
CA VAL A 75 2.26 9.79 -1.95
C VAL A 75 3.21 10.05 -0.79
N VAL A 76 2.78 10.88 0.16
CA VAL A 76 3.57 11.21 1.35
C VAL A 76 2.89 10.68 2.60
N ASP A 77 3.69 10.19 3.54
CA ASP A 77 3.21 9.83 4.87
C ASP A 77 3.21 11.03 5.84
N ASP A 78 2.75 10.79 7.06
CA ASP A 78 2.71 11.74 8.17
C ASP A 78 4.09 12.25 8.62
N LEU A 79 5.17 11.62 8.16
CA LEU A 79 6.55 12.05 8.38
C LEU A 79 7.16 12.74 7.16
N SER A 80 6.35 13.06 6.14
CA SER A 80 6.80 13.63 4.87
C SER A 80 7.77 12.74 4.10
N GLU A 81 7.76 11.43 4.34
CA GLU A 81 8.52 10.48 3.52
C GLU A 81 7.73 10.14 2.25
N GLU A 82 8.44 10.06 1.13
CA GLU A 82 7.85 9.70 -0.17
C GLU A 82 7.72 8.18 -0.34
N TRP A 83 6.58 7.79 -0.90
CA TRP A 83 6.20 6.40 -1.14
C TRP A 83 5.50 6.25 -2.48
N VAL A 84 5.73 5.15 -3.17
CA VAL A 84 5.14 4.87 -4.48
C VAL A 84 4.01 3.87 -4.34
N MET A 85 2.85 4.23 -4.87
CA MET A 85 1.66 3.36 -4.89
C MET A 85 1.82 2.16 -5.82
N GLY A 86 1.60 0.97 -5.26
CA GLY A 86 1.45 -0.28 -6.02
C GLY A 86 -0.02 -0.60 -6.29
N PHE A 87 -0.44 -0.53 -7.55
CA PHE A 87 -1.85 -0.74 -7.96
C PHE A 87 -2.22 -2.21 -8.21
N ARG A 88 -1.39 -3.15 -7.77
CA ARG A 88 -1.57 -4.58 -8.02
C ARG A 88 -1.39 -5.36 -6.74
N VAL A 89 -2.31 -6.28 -6.48
CA VAL A 89 -2.34 -7.12 -5.28
C VAL A 89 -2.72 -8.55 -5.65
N HIS A 90 -2.14 -9.52 -4.95
CA HIS A 90 -2.57 -10.91 -5.06
C HIS A 90 -3.55 -11.26 -3.94
N TYR A 91 -4.66 -11.89 -4.31
CA TYR A 91 -5.61 -12.52 -3.37
C TYR A 91 -5.98 -13.90 -3.89
N GLN A 92 -5.79 -14.95 -3.06
CA GLN A 92 -6.03 -16.35 -3.44
C GLN A 92 -5.43 -16.74 -4.80
N GLN A 93 -4.13 -16.45 -5.00
CA GLN A 93 -3.36 -16.69 -6.23
C GLN A 93 -3.78 -15.84 -7.45
N GLN A 94 -4.90 -15.13 -7.38
CA GLN A 94 -5.37 -14.24 -8.44
C GLN A 94 -4.75 -12.83 -8.30
N LEU A 95 -4.37 -12.24 -9.43
CA LEU A 95 -3.89 -10.87 -9.50
C LEU A 95 -5.07 -9.91 -9.72
N TYR A 96 -5.21 -8.93 -8.83
CA TYR A 96 -6.18 -7.85 -8.93
C TYR A 96 -5.49 -6.51 -9.14
N ARG A 97 -6.15 -5.62 -9.88
CA ARG A 97 -5.78 -4.22 -10.04
C ARG A 97 -6.69 -3.36 -9.16
N ILE A 98 -6.12 -2.47 -8.37
CA ILE A 98 -6.88 -1.50 -7.57
C ILE A 98 -7.55 -0.48 -8.50
N THR A 99 -8.83 -0.22 -8.26
CA THR A 99 -9.68 0.62 -9.13
C THR A 99 -10.33 1.80 -8.41
N GLY A 100 -10.22 1.89 -7.08
CA GLY A 100 -10.81 3.00 -6.32
C GLY A 100 -10.94 2.65 -4.83
N PHE A 101 -11.55 3.55 -4.06
CA PHE A 101 -11.88 3.29 -2.66
C PHE A 101 -13.09 2.39 -2.50
N TYR A 102 -13.05 1.49 -1.52
CA TYR A 102 -14.21 0.70 -1.11
C TYR A 102 -15.20 1.62 -0.33
N PRO A 103 -16.52 1.56 -0.59
CA PRO A 103 -17.52 2.33 0.15
C PRO A 103 -17.42 2.06 1.65
N GLN A 104 -17.68 3.09 2.45
CA GLN A 104 -17.83 2.95 3.91
C GLN A 104 -19.18 2.33 4.27
#